data_AF-A0A820HC92-F1
#
_entry.id   AF-A0A820HC92-F1
#
_cell.length_a   1.000
_cell.length_b   1.000
_cell.length_c   1.000
_cell.angle_alpha   90.00
_cell.angle_beta   90.00
_cell.angle_gamma   90.00
#
_symmetry.space_group_name_H-M   'P 1'
#
loop_
_entity.id
_entity.type
_entity.pdbx_description
1 polymer ?
#
loop_
_entity_poly.entity_id
_entity_poly.type
_entity_poly.pdbx_seq_one_letter_code
_entity_poly.pdbx_strand_id
1 'polypeptide(L)'
;MKKLFIIYFLILSLSTVAQQSENSEDTEEFIPTNEWKTVKEGQKIPPGLHVRLNLETGLREAKLLDNNEQQSSSNSIIPVSSETTTEEISRHNLEQAFANLDLSKDDVETDK
;
A
#
# COMPACT_ATOMS: atom_id res chain seq x y z
N MET A 1 -14.49 28.54 34.82
CA MET A 1 -14.60 27.08 35.02
C MET A 1 -15.72 26.44 34.18
N LYS A 2 -17.00 26.82 34.35
CA LYS A 2 -18.13 26.17 33.64
C LYS A 2 -18.15 26.37 32.10
N LYS A 3 -17.71 27.55 31.63
CA LYS A 3 -17.66 27.88 30.19
C LYS A 3 -16.57 27.11 29.43
N LEU A 4 -15.49 26.72 30.11
CA LEU A 4 -14.42 25.91 29.52
C LEU A 4 -14.84 24.44 29.40
N PHE A 5 -15.66 23.96 30.36
CA PHE A 5 -16.24 22.61 30.33
C PHE A 5 -17.28 22.44 29.23
N ILE A 6 -18.08 23.48 28.95
CA ILE A 6 -19.06 23.49 27.85
C ILE A 6 -18.38 23.43 26.49
N ILE A 7 -17.27 24.17 26.30
CA ILE A 7 -16.50 24.14 25.05
C ILE A 7 -15.85 22.76 24.85
N TYR A 8 -15.31 22.16 25.91
CA TYR A 8 -14.77 20.80 25.84
C TYR A 8 -15.85 19.76 25.54
N PHE A 9 -17.03 19.86 26.16
CA PHE A 9 -18.16 18.97 25.89
C PHE A 9 -18.68 19.10 24.45
N LEU A 10 -18.70 20.33 23.90
CA LEU A 10 -19.15 20.60 22.53
C LEU A 10 -18.15 20.08 21.48
N ILE A 11 -16.85 20.17 21.76
CA ILE A 11 -15.79 19.57 20.93
C ILE A 11 -15.81 18.03 21.05
N LEU A 12 -16.07 17.48 22.24
CA LEU A 12 -16.11 16.03 22.46
C LEU A 12 -17.37 15.36 21.86
N SER A 13 -18.51 16.07 21.85
CA SER A 13 -19.75 15.60 21.22
C SER A 13 -19.74 15.69 19.68
N LEU A 14 -18.83 16.46 19.09
CA LEU A 14 -18.76 16.62 17.64
C LEU A 14 -18.08 15.42 16.95
N SER A 15 -17.22 14.68 17.66
CA SER A 15 -16.48 13.54 17.12
C SER A 15 -17.19 12.19 17.26
N THR A 16 -18.33 12.11 17.95
CA THR A 16 -19.00 10.85 18.31
C THR A 16 -20.29 10.58 17.55
N VAL A 17 -20.33 10.93 16.27
CA VAL A 17 -21.37 10.41 15.38
C VAL A 17 -20.76 9.95 14.05
N ALA A 18 -20.15 8.77 14.08
CA ALA A 18 -19.87 8.00 12.88
C ALA A 18 -20.53 6.61 13.02
N GLN A 19 -21.73 6.55 12.45
CA GLN A 19 -22.39 5.41 11.82
C GLN A 19 -22.80 4.22 12.69
N GLN A 20 -24.11 4.21 12.96
CA GLN A 20 -24.92 3.01 13.08
C GLN A 20 -24.70 2.13 11.83
N SER A 21 -24.10 0.96 12.04
CA SER A 21 -23.95 -0.08 11.04
C SER A 21 -25.24 -0.89 10.99
N GLU A 22 -26.13 -0.57 10.05
CA GLU A 22 -27.16 -1.50 9.60
C GLU A 22 -26.53 -2.47 8.60
N ASN A 23 -26.49 -3.72 9.03
CA ASN A 23 -26.12 -4.91 8.30
C ASN A 23 -26.91 -5.05 6.99
N SER A 24 -26.37 -4.52 5.90
CA SER A 24 -26.74 -4.87 4.54
C SER A 24 -25.44 -5.15 3.79
N GLU A 25 -25.34 -6.32 3.18
CA GLU A 25 -24.19 -6.73 2.34
C GLU A 25 -24.14 -5.94 1.02
N ASP A 26 -24.50 -4.67 1.05
CA ASP A 26 -24.24 -3.73 -0.02
C ASP A 26 -22.85 -3.17 0.24
N THR A 27 -21.85 -3.71 -0.46
CA THR A 27 -20.47 -3.23 -0.34
C THR A 27 -20.44 -1.78 -0.80
N GLU A 28 -20.49 -0.84 0.15
CA GLU A 28 -20.50 0.60 -0.11
C GLU A 28 -19.42 0.95 -1.16
N GLU A 29 -19.81 1.59 -2.26
CA GLU A 29 -18.83 2.04 -3.25
C GLU A 29 -18.07 3.26 -2.72
N PHE A 30 -16.78 3.33 -3.00
CA PHE A 30 -15.95 4.46 -2.59
C PHE A 30 -16.29 5.72 -3.39
N ILE A 31 -16.63 6.81 -2.69
CA ILE A 31 -16.89 8.13 -3.29
C ILE A 31 -15.58 8.97 -3.28
N PRO A 32 -14.92 9.12 -4.44
CA PRO A 32 -13.65 9.82 -4.55
C PRO A 32 -13.79 11.35 -4.44
N THR A 33 -12.72 12.00 -4.02
CA THR A 33 -12.54 13.46 -4.01
C THR A 33 -11.20 13.83 -4.62
N ASN A 34 -10.95 15.12 -4.87
CA ASN A 34 -9.64 15.59 -5.34
C ASN A 34 -8.53 15.46 -4.29
N GLU A 35 -8.91 15.32 -3.01
CA GLU A 35 -8.00 15.07 -1.89
C GLU A 35 -7.98 13.57 -1.53
N TRP A 36 -6.90 13.15 -0.87
CA TRP A 36 -6.74 11.78 -0.38
C TRP A 36 -7.75 11.47 0.72
N LYS A 37 -8.53 10.40 0.53
CA LYS A 37 -9.46 9.87 1.53
C LYS A 37 -9.16 8.42 1.83
N THR A 38 -9.28 8.05 3.10
CA THR A 38 -9.17 6.66 3.55
C THR A 38 -10.23 5.77 2.91
N VAL A 39 -9.80 4.62 2.42
CA VAL A 39 -10.66 3.55 1.90
C VAL A 39 -10.87 2.54 3.04
N LYS A 40 -12.12 2.19 3.34
CA LYS A 40 -12.43 1.18 4.36
C LYS A 40 -12.03 -0.21 3.86
N GLU A 41 -11.73 -1.11 4.80
CA GLU A 41 -11.48 -2.52 4.48
C GLU A 41 -12.71 -3.16 3.82
N GLY A 42 -12.48 -3.92 2.75
CA GLY A 42 -13.55 -4.53 1.95
C GLY A 42 -14.35 -3.57 1.05
N GLN A 43 -14.07 -2.26 1.09
CA GLN A 43 -14.78 -1.27 0.27
C GLN A 43 -14.38 -1.37 -1.21
N LYS A 44 -15.37 -1.30 -2.12
CA LYS A 44 -15.11 -1.35 -3.57
C LYS A 44 -14.58 0.00 -4.06
N ILE A 45 -13.46 -0.03 -4.78
CA ILE A 45 -12.85 1.16 -5.39
C ILE A 45 -13.19 1.19 -6.88
N PRO A 46 -13.85 2.24 -7.40
CA PRO A 46 -14.04 2.45 -8.83
C PRO A 46 -12.71 2.51 -9.60
N PRO A 47 -12.65 2.05 -10.86
CA PRO A 47 -11.46 2.16 -11.69
C PRO A 47 -11.13 3.64 -12.00
N GLY A 48 -9.86 3.92 -12.30
CA GLY A 48 -9.41 5.28 -12.68
C GLY A 48 -9.09 6.22 -11.51
N LEU A 49 -9.14 5.71 -10.26
CA LEU A 49 -8.71 6.46 -9.08
C LEU A 49 -7.23 6.22 -8.77
N HIS A 50 -6.57 7.23 -8.23
CA HIS A 50 -5.21 7.09 -7.70
C HIS A 50 -5.31 6.50 -6.30
N VAL A 51 -4.72 5.32 -6.08
CA VAL A 51 -4.71 4.63 -4.79
C VAL A 51 -3.28 4.57 -4.25
N ARG A 52 -3.10 4.81 -2.94
CA ARG A 52 -1.82 4.63 -2.24
C ARG A 52 -2.01 3.92 -0.90
N LEU A 53 -0.92 3.42 -0.35
CA LEU A 53 -0.83 2.99 1.04
C LEU A 53 -0.11 4.08 1.84
N ASN A 54 -0.75 4.59 2.89
CA ASN A 54 -0.10 5.47 3.83
C ASN A 54 0.74 4.61 4.80
N LEU A 55 2.08 4.74 4.78
CA LEU A 55 2.98 3.90 5.58
C LEU A 55 3.03 4.28 7.07
N GLU A 56 2.59 5.48 7.42
CA GLU A 56 2.49 5.91 8.82
C GLU A 56 1.28 5.26 9.50
N THR A 57 0.14 5.27 8.82
CA THR A 57 -1.13 4.74 9.37
C THR A 57 -1.42 3.31 8.97
N GLY A 58 -0.76 2.80 7.92
CA GLY A 58 -1.06 1.50 7.31
C GLY A 58 -2.37 1.47 6.52
N LEU A 59 -3.03 2.62 6.33
CA LEU A 59 -4.35 2.69 5.69
C LEU A 59 -4.23 2.94 4.18
N ARG A 60 -5.15 2.32 3.42
CA ARG A 60 -5.31 2.59 1.99
C ARG A 60 -6.05 3.91 1.81
N GLU A 61 -5.57 4.72 0.88
CA GLU A 61 -6.17 6.01 0.54
C GLU A 61 -6.38 6.10 -0.96
N ALA A 62 -7.44 6.80 -1.39
CA ALA A 62 -7.70 7.03 -2.81
C ALA A 62 -8.17 8.47 -3.08
N LYS A 63 -7.86 8.97 -4.28
CA LYS A 63 -8.33 10.28 -4.79
C LYS A 63 -8.66 10.23 -6.29
N LEU A 64 -9.38 11.22 -6.76
CA LEU A 64 -9.66 11.43 -8.18
C LEU A 64 -8.37 11.79 -8.93
N LEU A 65 -8.19 11.22 -10.11
CA LEU A 65 -7.07 11.54 -10.98
C LEU A 65 -7.34 12.89 -11.66
N ASP A 66 -6.50 13.89 -11.38
CA ASP A 66 -6.52 15.16 -12.13
C ASP A 66 -5.74 14.95 -13.44
N ASN A 67 -6.35 15.35 -14.56
CA ASN A 67 -5.71 15.30 -15.87
C ASN A 67 -4.43 16.15 -15.93
N ASN A 68 -4.29 17.15 -15.05
CA ASN A 68 -3.11 18.01 -14.99
C ASN A 68 -1.93 17.38 -14.21
N GLU A 69 -2.16 16.31 -13.45
CA GLU A 69 -1.14 15.67 -12.60
C GLU A 69 -0.42 14.49 -13.27
N GLN A 70 -0.69 14.21 -14.56
CA GLN A 70 -0.15 13.07 -15.30
C GLN A 70 1.39 13.03 -15.43
N GLN A 71 2.12 14.06 -14.97
CA GLN A 71 3.56 14.19 -15.18
C GLN A 71 4.45 13.52 -14.12
N SER A 72 3.93 13.07 -12.97
CA SER A 72 4.80 12.62 -11.86
C SER A 72 4.97 11.10 -11.69
N SER A 73 4.34 10.25 -12.51
CA SER A 73 4.37 8.78 -12.32
C SER A 73 5.26 8.02 -13.32
N SER A 74 5.97 8.71 -14.21
CA SER A 74 6.86 8.09 -15.20
C SER A 74 8.31 8.31 -14.82
N ASN A 75 8.80 7.69 -13.73
CA ASN A 75 10.25 7.49 -13.60
C ASN A 75 10.64 6.37 -12.62
N SER A 76 10.36 5.12 -13.00
CA SER A 76 11.24 4.00 -12.69
C SER A 76 11.73 3.34 -13.98
N ILE A 77 12.05 4.15 -15.00
CA ILE A 77 12.91 3.67 -16.08
C ILE A 77 14.33 3.73 -15.51
N ILE A 78 14.83 2.58 -15.06
CA ILE A 78 16.25 2.42 -14.78
C ILE A 78 16.95 2.70 -16.11
N PRO A 79 17.82 3.74 -16.21
CA PRO A 79 18.57 3.97 -17.43
C PRO A 79 19.53 2.79 -17.61
N VAL A 80 19.16 1.86 -18.49
CA VAL A 80 20.11 0.91 -19.06
C VAL A 80 21.05 1.77 -19.90
N SER A 81 22.22 2.09 -19.34
CA SER A 81 23.29 2.74 -20.08
C SER A 81 23.57 1.89 -21.30
N SER A 82 23.26 2.44 -22.46
CA SER A 82 23.49 1.87 -23.77
C SER A 82 24.98 1.71 -24.00
N GLU A 83 25.54 0.58 -23.56
CA GLU A 83 26.77 -0.04 -24.05
C GLU A 83 27.02 -1.28 -23.20
N THR A 84 26.46 -2.43 -23.60
CA THR A 84 27.09 -3.76 -23.58
C THR A 84 26.10 -4.76 -24.15
N THR A 85 26.52 -5.36 -25.26
CA THR A 85 25.95 -6.49 -25.98
C THR A 85 25.06 -7.40 -25.14
N THR A 86 23.78 -7.41 -25.50
CA THR A 86 22.83 -8.46 -25.13
C THR A 86 23.37 -9.80 -25.63
N GLU A 87 23.20 -10.85 -24.83
CA GLU A 87 23.73 -12.22 -25.02
C GLU A 87 25.07 -12.50 -24.34
N GLU A 88 25.10 -12.49 -23.00
CA GLU A 88 25.92 -13.42 -22.19
C GLU A 88 25.87 -13.16 -20.67
N ILE A 89 25.08 -12.19 -20.19
CA ILE A 89 24.86 -12.04 -18.74
C ILE A 89 23.83 -13.08 -18.27
N SER A 90 24.09 -14.16 -17.53
CA SER A 90 25.27 -15.00 -17.29
C SER A 90 24.67 -16.21 -16.58
N ARG A 91 24.47 -17.35 -17.26
CA ARG A 91 24.20 -18.63 -16.57
C ARG A 91 25.26 -18.91 -15.49
N HIS A 92 26.45 -18.38 -15.73
CA HIS A 92 27.58 -18.38 -14.81
C HIS A 92 27.29 -17.75 -13.44
N ASN A 93 26.44 -16.71 -13.34
CA ASN A 93 26.09 -16.09 -12.05
C ASN A 93 25.08 -16.92 -11.25
N LEU A 94 24.17 -17.62 -11.93
CA LEU A 94 23.21 -18.51 -11.27
C LEU A 94 23.89 -19.74 -10.69
N GLU A 95 24.83 -20.35 -11.41
CA GLU A 95 25.50 -21.57 -10.94
C GLU A 95 26.39 -21.34 -9.71
N GLN A 96 27.08 -20.20 -9.66
CA GLN A 96 27.82 -19.74 -8.49
C GLN A 96 26.89 -19.48 -7.28
N ALA A 97 25.71 -18.92 -7.52
CA ALA A 97 24.73 -18.67 -6.46
C ALA A 97 24.15 -19.98 -5.87
N PHE A 98 23.94 -21.00 -6.72
CA PHE A 98 23.49 -22.33 -6.25
C PHE A 98 24.59 -23.13 -5.57
N ALA A 99 25.85 -23.00 -5.99
CA ALA A 99 26.99 -23.67 -5.37
C ALA A 99 27.27 -23.15 -3.94
N ASN A 100 26.97 -21.88 -3.67
CA ASN A 100 27.11 -21.28 -2.35
C ASN A 100 25.93 -21.59 -1.40
N LEU A 101 24.94 -22.36 -1.86
CA LEU A 101 23.87 -22.88 -1.02
C LEU A 101 24.39 -24.17 -0.34
N ASP A 102 25.21 -24.02 0.69
CA ASP A 102 25.64 -25.12 1.56
C ASP A 102 24.42 -25.65 2.34
N LEU A 103 23.67 -26.54 1.71
CA LEU A 103 22.70 -27.38 2.40
C LEU A 103 23.51 -28.35 3.27
N SER A 104 23.80 -27.91 4.50
CA SER A 104 24.29 -28.75 5.60
C SER A 104 23.43 -30.02 5.64
N LYS A 105 24.00 -31.12 5.14
CA LYS A 105 23.37 -32.44 5.10
C LYS A 105 23.38 -33.14 6.46
N ASP A 106 23.78 -32.46 7.52
CA ASP A 106 24.06 -33.09 8.80
C ASP A 106 23.11 -32.54 9.86
N ASP A 107 21.94 -33.17 9.96
CA ASP A 107 21.13 -33.27 11.19
C ASP A 107 20.12 -34.43 11.03
N VAL A 108 20.58 -35.59 10.54
CA VAL A 108 19.91 -36.87 10.81
C VAL A 108 20.98 -37.90 11.14
N GLU A 109 21.63 -37.68 12.27
CA GLU A 109 22.34 -38.72 13.00
C GLU A 109 21.30 -39.79 13.39
N THR A 110 21.33 -40.94 12.72
CA THR A 110 20.61 -42.14 13.17
C THR A 110 21.60 -43.03 13.90
N ASP A 111 21.70 -42.79 15.20
CA ASP A 111 22.30 -43.72 16.15
C ASP A 111 21.33 -44.90 16.37
N LYS A 112 21.65 -46.08 15.83
CA LYS A 112 21.38 -47.37 16.48
C LYS A 112 22.06 -48.57 15.82
#